data_AF-A0A1Z1MVU6-F1
#
_entry.id   AF-A0A1Z1MVU6-F1
#
_cell.length_a   1.000
_cell.length_b   1.000
_cell.length_c   1.000
_cell.angle_alpha   90.00
_cell.angle_beta   90.00
_cell.angle_gamma   90.00
#
_symmetry.space_group_name_H-M   'P 1'
#
loop_
_entity.id
_entity.type
_entity.pdbx_description
1 polymer ?
#
loop_
_entity_poly.entity_id
_entity_poly.type
_entity_poly.pdbx_seq_one_letter_code
_entity_poly.pdbx_strand_id
1 'polypeptide(L)'
;MTTISVNNPLRIRQFTIYQTDWLVNALRLKLGNMYIVQKKFIKANINGKVCWLSSFYLDKKRQIFFIILDLNNTILVCNSSGIILNEVPIGQQFYVNFVPITVQEIILSTGLQIKTDPGIIFVYFGFFVMILSTFTSYISYSQVWVYVRSESLDFVGLTNRSILFFEQDMILISKTCSFYSDYFSFGFHKISNTLR
;
A
#
# COMPACT_ATOMS: atom_id res chain seq x y z
N MET A 1 -8.36 -28.00 -6.08
CA MET A 1 -9.02 -27.08 -5.13
C MET A 1 -8.04 -25.97 -4.79
N THR A 2 -8.39 -24.71 -5.01
CA THR A 2 -7.56 -23.56 -4.63
C THR A 2 -7.81 -23.21 -3.17
N THR A 3 -6.79 -23.33 -2.31
CA THR A 3 -6.87 -22.99 -0.88
C THR A 3 -6.56 -21.51 -0.68
N ILE A 4 -7.50 -20.77 -0.07
CA ILE A 4 -7.29 -19.38 0.36
C ILE A 4 -6.56 -19.40 1.70
N SER A 5 -5.65 -18.45 1.92
CA SER A 5 -5.02 -18.24 3.21
C SER A 5 -4.81 -16.75 3.47
N VAL A 6 -4.49 -16.37 4.72
CA VAL A 6 -4.33 -14.98 5.14
C VAL A 6 -3.40 -14.18 4.23
N ASN A 7 -2.32 -14.82 3.74
CA ASN A 7 -1.33 -14.19 2.87
C ASN A 7 -1.50 -14.53 1.38
N ASN A 8 -2.49 -15.35 1.04
CA ASN A 8 -2.74 -15.77 -0.34
C ASN A 8 -4.23 -15.55 -0.69
N PRO A 9 -4.63 -14.31 -1.03
CA PRO A 9 -6.01 -14.01 -1.35
C PRO A 9 -6.42 -14.59 -2.70
N LEU A 10 -7.70 -14.95 -2.82
CA LEU A 10 -8.27 -15.38 -4.09
C LEU A 10 -8.66 -14.16 -4.92
N ARG A 11 -8.08 -14.04 -6.11
CA ARG A 11 -8.38 -12.95 -7.05
C ARG A 11 -9.26 -13.46 -8.18
N ILE A 12 -10.45 -12.89 -8.32
CA ILE A 12 -11.39 -13.18 -9.40
C ILE A 12 -11.82 -11.86 -10.03
N ARG A 13 -11.33 -11.57 -11.23
CA ARG A 13 -11.62 -10.31 -11.96
C ARG A 13 -11.31 -9.09 -11.09
N GLN A 14 -12.34 -8.37 -10.64
CA GLN A 14 -12.24 -7.15 -9.81
C GLN A 14 -12.38 -7.43 -8.31
N PHE A 15 -12.67 -8.68 -7.94
CA PHE A 15 -12.85 -9.10 -6.55
C PHE A 15 -11.55 -9.71 -6.03
N THR A 16 -11.10 -9.22 -4.88
CA THR A 16 -10.06 -9.87 -4.10
C THR A 16 -10.68 -10.34 -2.78
N ILE A 17 -10.66 -11.64 -2.57
CA ILE A 17 -11.22 -12.29 -1.39
C ILE A 17 -10.07 -12.64 -0.46
N TYR A 18 -10.06 -12.02 0.70
CA TYR A 18 -9.13 -12.26 1.79
C TYR A 18 -9.79 -13.15 2.84
N GLN A 19 -9.01 -14.09 3.36
CA GLN A 19 -9.34 -14.75 4.62
C GLN A 19 -8.84 -13.85 5.75
N THR A 20 -9.72 -13.54 6.72
CA THR A 20 -9.32 -12.76 7.89
C THR A 20 -8.75 -13.67 8.98
N ASP A 21 -8.25 -13.06 10.06
CA ASP A 21 -7.67 -13.77 11.20
C ASP A 21 -8.59 -14.85 11.78
N TRP A 22 -7.94 -15.88 12.30
CA TRP A 22 -8.57 -16.99 13.00
C TRP A 22 -9.22 -16.51 14.32
N LEU A 23 -10.44 -16.96 14.54
CA LEU A 23 -11.17 -16.81 15.79
C LEU A 23 -11.40 -18.18 16.40
N VAL A 24 -11.08 -18.31 17.69
CA VAL A 24 -11.40 -19.52 18.45
C VAL A 24 -12.81 -19.38 19.00
N ASN A 25 -13.73 -20.20 18.50
CA ASN A 25 -15.16 -20.08 18.83
C ASN A 25 -15.54 -20.92 20.04
N ALA A 26 -15.11 -22.18 20.07
CA ALA A 26 -15.52 -23.12 21.11
C ALA A 26 -14.52 -24.25 21.30
N LEU A 27 -14.56 -24.84 22.48
CA LEU A 27 -13.88 -26.07 22.86
C LEU A 27 -14.87 -27.22 22.83
N ARG A 28 -14.51 -28.34 22.20
CA ARG A 28 -15.25 -29.60 22.34
C ARG A 28 -14.49 -30.52 23.28
N LEU A 29 -15.12 -30.82 24.40
CA LEU A 29 -14.62 -31.70 25.45
C LEU A 29 -15.39 -33.01 25.43
N LYS A 30 -14.71 -34.12 25.60
CA LYS A 30 -15.30 -35.42 25.86
C LYS A 30 -15.06 -35.81 27.31
N LEU A 31 -16.14 -35.99 28.06
CA LEU A 31 -16.18 -36.39 29.46
C LEU A 31 -16.46 -37.89 29.52
N GLY A 32 -15.51 -38.67 30.03
CA GLY A 32 -15.61 -40.13 30.00
C GLY A 32 -15.74 -40.68 28.58
N ASN A 33 -16.56 -41.72 28.41
CA ASN A 33 -16.66 -42.42 27.12
C ASN A 33 -17.76 -41.90 26.20
N MET A 34 -18.80 -41.22 26.72
CA MET A 34 -20.01 -40.92 25.93
C MET A 34 -20.41 -39.45 25.88
N TYR A 35 -20.00 -38.60 26.82
CA TYR A 35 -20.52 -37.24 26.90
C TYR A 35 -19.63 -36.24 26.17
N ILE A 36 -20.15 -35.62 25.12
CA ILE A 36 -19.47 -34.54 24.40
C ILE A 36 -20.12 -33.22 24.81
N VAL A 37 -19.32 -32.30 25.32
CA VAL A 37 -19.75 -30.97 25.74
C VAL A 37 -19.00 -29.93 24.93
N GLN A 38 -19.74 -28.97 24.37
CA GLN A 38 -19.17 -27.83 23.68
C GLN A 38 -19.28 -26.58 24.56
N LYS A 39 -18.17 -25.87 24.76
CA LYS A 39 -18.14 -24.61 25.51
C LYS A 39 -17.54 -23.49 24.67
N LYS A 40 -18.21 -22.34 24.68
CA LYS A 40 -17.80 -21.16 23.91
C LYS A 40 -16.57 -20.53 24.55
N PHE A 41 -15.61 -20.14 23.72
CA PHE A 41 -14.47 -19.33 24.13
C PHE A 41 -14.83 -17.84 24.12
N ILE A 42 -14.26 -17.12 25.07
CA ILE A 42 -14.31 -15.66 25.17
C ILE A 42 -12.90 -15.14 24.92
N LYS A 43 -12.77 -14.26 23.93
CA LYS A 43 -11.51 -13.57 23.64
C LYS A 43 -11.24 -12.56 24.76
N ALA A 44 -10.06 -12.64 25.37
CA ALA A 44 -9.56 -11.66 26.32
C ALA A 44 -8.17 -11.18 25.89
N ASN A 45 -7.73 -10.07 26.49
CA ASN A 45 -6.41 -9.52 26.28
C ASN A 45 -5.71 -9.43 27.63
N ILE A 46 -4.63 -10.17 27.81
CA ILE A 46 -3.83 -10.16 29.03
C ILE A 46 -2.46 -9.61 28.65
N ASN A 47 -2.09 -8.45 29.21
CA ASN A 47 -0.81 -7.79 28.98
C ASN A 47 -0.45 -7.59 27.49
N GLY A 48 -1.43 -7.25 26.66
CA GLY A 48 -1.24 -7.03 25.22
C GLY A 48 -1.24 -8.32 24.38
N LYS A 49 -1.32 -9.50 25.00
CA LYS A 49 -1.47 -10.78 24.32
C LYS A 49 -2.94 -11.19 24.27
N VAL A 50 -3.41 -11.46 23.07
CA VAL A 50 -4.73 -12.05 22.85
C VAL A 50 -4.72 -13.48 23.38
N CYS A 51 -5.72 -13.83 24.17
CA CYS A 51 -5.95 -15.18 24.64
C CYS A 51 -7.44 -15.51 24.58
N TRP A 52 -7.77 -16.80 24.60
CA TRP A 52 -9.16 -17.26 24.61
C TRP A 52 -9.41 -18.08 25.87
N LEU A 53 -10.42 -17.69 26.65
CA LEU A 53 -10.80 -18.34 27.89
C LEU A 53 -12.16 -19.00 27.79
N SER A 54 -12.29 -20.20 28.36
CA SER A 54 -13.57 -20.89 28.52
C SER A 54 -13.64 -21.42 29.94
N SER A 55 -14.75 -21.18 30.64
CA SER A 55 -15.00 -21.72 31.97
C SER A 55 -15.87 -22.98 31.92
N PHE A 56 -15.55 -23.94 32.77
CA PHE A 56 -16.34 -25.15 32.97
C PHE A 56 -16.55 -25.38 34.47
N TYR A 57 -17.82 -25.38 34.89
CA TYR A 57 -18.18 -25.63 36.29
C TYR A 57 -18.23 -27.15 36.53
N LEU A 58 -17.46 -27.62 37.51
CA LEU A 58 -17.54 -29.01 37.98
C LEU A 58 -18.56 -29.15 39.11
N ASP A 59 -18.71 -28.10 39.91
CA ASP A 59 -19.65 -28.02 41.03
C ASP A 59 -20.01 -26.55 41.29
N LYS A 60 -20.98 -26.28 42.17
CA LYS A 60 -21.46 -24.92 42.52
C LYS A 60 -20.34 -23.96 42.98
N LYS A 61 -19.22 -24.49 43.48
CA LYS A 61 -18.09 -23.69 44.00
C LYS A 61 -16.79 -23.85 43.21
N ARG A 62 -16.69 -24.81 42.29
CA ARG A 62 -15.43 -25.16 41.63
C ARG A 62 -15.56 -25.02 40.12
N GLN A 63 -14.76 -24.11 39.58
CA GLN A 63 -14.65 -23.86 38.14
C GLN A 63 -13.24 -24.17 37.66
N ILE A 64 -13.15 -24.69 36.45
CA ILE A 64 -11.90 -24.84 35.70
C ILE A 64 -11.93 -23.86 34.56
N PHE A 65 -10.78 -23.27 34.28
CA PHE A 65 -10.59 -22.44 33.10
C PHE A 65 -9.72 -23.19 32.09
N PHE A 66 -10.15 -23.12 30.84
CA PHE A 66 -9.35 -23.51 29.69
C PHE A 66 -8.86 -22.24 29.02
N ILE A 67 -7.56 -22.15 28.80
CA ILE A 67 -6.92 -20.99 28.19
C ILE A 67 -6.16 -21.46 26.94
N ILE A 68 -6.41 -20.80 25.83
CA ILE A 68 -5.65 -20.93 24.60
C ILE A 68 -4.86 -19.64 24.40
N LEU A 69 -3.55 -19.76 24.29
CA LEU A 69 -2.65 -18.65 23.99
C LEU A 69 -2.36 -18.61 22.49
N ASP A 70 -2.04 -19.77 21.91
CA ASP A 70 -1.69 -19.93 20.50
C ASP A 70 -2.51 -21.06 19.86
N LEU A 71 -2.62 -21.06 18.53
CA LEU A 71 -3.31 -22.10 17.74
C LEU A 71 -2.48 -23.38 17.57
N ASN A 72 -1.45 -23.59 18.39
CA ASN A 72 -0.52 -24.73 18.34
C ASN A 72 -1.09 -26.03 18.93
N ASN A 73 -2.41 -26.16 18.99
CA ASN A 73 -3.12 -27.32 19.54
C ASN A 73 -2.77 -27.68 20.99
N THR A 74 -2.33 -26.73 21.82
CA THR A 74 -2.18 -26.90 23.26
C THR A 74 -3.17 -26.02 24.02
N ILE A 75 -3.66 -26.53 25.15
CA ILE A 75 -4.59 -25.82 26.03
C ILE A 75 -4.06 -25.86 27.46
N LEU A 76 -4.04 -24.70 28.09
CA LEU A 76 -3.72 -24.57 29.50
C LEU A 76 -4.98 -24.78 30.32
N VAL A 77 -4.90 -25.68 31.29
CA VAL A 77 -5.96 -25.98 32.24
C VAL A 77 -5.62 -25.31 33.55
N CYS A 78 -6.47 -24.39 34.01
CA CYS A 78 -6.27 -23.65 35.26
C CYS A 78 -7.36 -23.97 36.28
N ASN A 79 -6.99 -23.92 37.56
CA ASN A 79 -7.93 -24.07 38.66
C ASN A 79 -8.79 -22.81 38.87
N SER A 80 -9.71 -22.85 39.84
CA SER A 80 -10.58 -21.71 40.17
C SER A 80 -9.85 -20.48 40.68
N SER A 81 -8.59 -20.60 41.12
CA SER A 81 -7.74 -19.48 41.55
C SER A 81 -6.84 -18.94 40.43
N GLY A 82 -6.97 -19.44 39.20
CA GLY A 82 -6.18 -19.00 38.05
C GLY A 82 -4.76 -19.60 37.95
N ILE A 83 -4.42 -20.59 38.77
CA ILE A 83 -3.13 -21.29 38.72
C ILE A 83 -3.20 -22.34 37.63
N ILE A 84 -2.18 -22.38 36.76
CA ILE A 84 -2.03 -23.40 35.70
C ILE A 84 -1.77 -24.75 36.38
N LEU A 85 -2.69 -25.69 36.17
CA LEU A 85 -2.56 -27.06 36.63
C LEU A 85 -1.71 -27.85 35.64
N ASN A 86 -2.16 -27.91 34.38
CA ASN A 86 -1.54 -28.69 33.31
C ASN A 86 -1.60 -27.95 31.97
N GLU A 87 -0.65 -28.25 31.10
CA GLU A 87 -0.74 -27.98 29.66
C GLU A 87 -1.07 -29.30 28.95
N VAL A 88 -2.16 -29.30 28.18
CA VAL A 88 -2.68 -30.51 27.55
C VAL A 88 -2.79 -30.31 26.04
N PRO A 89 -2.16 -31.15 25.21
CA PRO A 89 -2.36 -31.13 23.78
C PRO A 89 -3.74 -31.70 23.41
N ILE A 90 -4.31 -31.23 22.31
CA ILE A 90 -5.59 -31.76 21.78
C ILE A 90 -5.47 -33.27 21.55
N GLY A 91 -6.50 -34.02 21.93
CA GLY A 91 -6.58 -35.47 21.81
C GLY A 91 -6.05 -36.23 23.02
N GLN A 92 -5.26 -35.58 23.90
CA GLN A 92 -4.75 -36.23 25.10
C GLN A 92 -5.80 -36.26 26.21
N GLN A 93 -5.87 -37.40 26.90
CA GLN A 93 -6.70 -37.58 28.08
C GLN A 93 -5.98 -37.08 29.31
N PHE A 94 -6.68 -36.29 30.11
CA PHE A 94 -6.23 -35.82 31.42
C PHE A 94 -7.34 -36.04 32.44
N TYR A 95 -6.99 -35.99 33.71
CA TYR A 95 -7.93 -36.23 34.80
C TYR A 95 -8.14 -34.95 35.58
N VAL A 96 -9.40 -34.61 35.82
CA VAL A 96 -9.75 -33.61 36.82
C VAL A 96 -10.73 -34.21 37.81
N ASN A 97 -10.35 -34.20 39.09
CA ASN A 97 -11.13 -34.82 40.17
C ASN A 97 -11.56 -36.25 39.85
N PHE A 98 -10.63 -37.07 39.35
CA PHE A 98 -10.86 -38.47 38.93
C PHE A 98 -11.81 -38.67 37.74
N VAL A 99 -12.30 -37.58 37.12
CA VAL A 99 -13.08 -37.66 35.87
C VAL A 99 -12.11 -37.55 34.70
N PRO A 100 -12.08 -38.55 33.79
CA PRO A 100 -11.31 -38.45 32.56
C PRO A 100 -11.95 -37.43 31.60
N ILE A 101 -11.16 -36.45 31.18
CA ILE A 101 -11.53 -35.42 30.21
C ILE A 101 -10.55 -35.51 29.04
N THR A 102 -11.08 -35.47 27.83
CA THR A 102 -10.30 -35.39 26.59
C THR A 102 -10.71 -34.14 25.84
N VAL A 103 -9.75 -33.34 25.40
CA VAL A 103 -10.04 -32.28 24.44
C VAL A 103 -10.14 -32.93 23.07
N GLN A 104 -11.31 -32.91 22.45
CA GLN A 104 -11.50 -33.53 21.14
C GLN A 104 -11.05 -32.60 20.01
N GLU A 105 -11.49 -31.34 20.05
CA GLU A 105 -11.18 -30.35 19.02
C GLU A 105 -11.36 -28.93 19.54
N ILE A 106 -10.63 -28.00 18.91
CA ILE A 106 -10.85 -26.56 19.01
C ILE A 106 -11.63 -26.14 17.77
N ILE A 107 -12.82 -25.57 17.96
CA ILE A 107 -13.66 -25.09 16.87
C ILE A 107 -13.17 -23.71 16.49
N LEU A 108 -12.49 -23.65 15.36
CA LEU A 108 -11.96 -22.43 14.76
C LEU A 108 -12.94 -21.87 13.73
N SER A 109 -12.93 -20.56 13.57
CA SER A 109 -13.57 -19.90 12.44
C SER A 109 -12.64 -18.84 11.85
N THR A 110 -12.87 -18.51 10.59
CA THR A 110 -12.17 -17.45 9.89
C THR A 110 -13.23 -16.54 9.29
N GLY A 111 -12.99 -15.23 9.34
CA GLY A 111 -13.80 -14.32 8.55
C GLY A 111 -13.40 -14.35 7.08
N LEU A 112 -14.27 -13.79 6.24
CA LEU A 112 -14.07 -13.62 4.82
C LEU A 112 -14.28 -12.14 4.49
N GLN A 113 -13.28 -11.49 3.92
CA GLN A 113 -13.37 -10.11 3.48
C GLN A 113 -13.30 -10.05 1.97
N ILE A 114 -14.31 -9.44 1.35
CA ILE A 114 -14.36 -9.22 -0.10
C ILE A 114 -14.02 -7.76 -0.34
N LYS A 115 -12.97 -7.52 -1.11
CA LYS A 115 -12.52 -6.19 -1.51
C LYS A 115 -12.69 -5.99 -3.00
N THR A 116 -13.22 -4.83 -3.39
CA THR A 116 -13.35 -4.38 -4.77
C THR A 116 -12.98 -2.92 -4.88
N ASP A 117 -11.98 -2.60 -5.71
CA ASP A 117 -11.48 -1.23 -5.87
C ASP A 117 -11.65 -0.77 -7.34
N PRO A 118 -12.86 -0.39 -7.78
CA PRO A 118 -13.08 0.06 -9.16
C PRO A 118 -12.38 1.40 -9.47
N GLY A 119 -12.11 2.20 -8.44
CA GLY A 119 -11.48 3.52 -8.57
C GLY A 119 -10.01 3.49 -8.99
N ILE A 120 -9.33 2.35 -8.86
CA ILE A 120 -7.90 2.24 -9.17
C ILE A 120 -7.59 2.55 -10.64
N ILE A 121 -8.55 2.28 -11.53
CA ILE A 121 -8.45 2.57 -12.97
C ILE A 121 -8.31 4.07 -13.20
N PHE A 122 -9.11 4.89 -12.51
CA PHE A 122 -9.04 6.35 -12.63
C PHE A 122 -7.75 6.92 -12.05
N VAL A 123 -7.24 6.34 -10.96
CA VAL A 123 -5.95 6.74 -10.37
C VAL A 123 -4.82 6.50 -11.37
N TYR A 124 -4.75 5.30 -11.98
CA TYR A 124 -3.73 5.01 -13.00
C TYR A 124 -3.89 5.87 -14.25
N PHE A 125 -5.12 6.16 -14.66
CA PHE A 125 -5.37 7.07 -15.77
C PHE A 125 -4.85 8.49 -15.46
N GLY A 126 -5.05 8.99 -14.24
CA GLY A 126 -4.51 10.27 -13.80
C GLY A 126 -2.97 10.31 -13.86
N PHE A 127 -2.30 9.25 -13.38
CA PHE A 127 -0.85 9.13 -13.50
C PHE A 127 -0.38 9.08 -14.95
N PHE A 128 -1.10 8.37 -15.82
CA PHE A 128 -0.79 8.31 -17.25
C PHE A 128 -0.85 9.71 -17.90
N VAL A 129 -1.93 10.47 -17.64
CA VAL A 129 -2.07 11.86 -18.14
C VAL A 129 -0.96 12.76 -17.59
N MET A 130 -0.61 12.60 -16.32
CA MET A 130 0.48 13.37 -15.71
C MET A 130 1.82 13.12 -16.40
N ILE A 131 2.16 11.85 -16.67
CA ILE A 131 3.38 11.48 -17.40
C ILE A 131 3.37 12.05 -18.82
N LEU A 132 2.22 12.01 -19.51
CA LEU A 132 2.11 12.57 -20.86
C LEU A 132 2.27 14.10 -20.86
N SER A 133 1.72 14.77 -19.85
CA SER A 133 1.86 16.22 -19.64
C SER A 133 3.32 16.62 -19.41
N THR A 134 4.06 15.87 -18.58
CA THR A 134 5.49 16.16 -18.38
C THR A 134 6.28 16.01 -19.66
N PHE A 135 6.05 14.96 -20.46
CA PHE A 135 6.70 14.83 -21.78
C PHE A 135 6.39 16.00 -22.71
N THR A 136 5.13 16.43 -22.78
CA THR A 136 4.73 17.57 -23.61
C THR A 136 5.39 18.87 -23.17
N SER A 137 5.58 19.06 -21.85
CA SER A 137 6.30 20.20 -21.29
C SER A 137 7.79 20.25 -21.66
N TYR A 138 8.40 19.12 -22.04
CA TYR A 138 9.79 19.09 -22.52
C TYR A 138 9.95 19.54 -23.97
N ILE A 139 8.86 19.72 -24.73
CA ILE A 139 8.92 20.26 -26.08
C ILE A 139 9.33 21.73 -26.00
N SER A 140 10.51 22.02 -26.57
CA SER A 140 11.06 23.37 -26.59
C SER A 140 10.42 24.15 -27.73
N TYR A 141 10.11 25.43 -27.46
CA TYR A 141 9.49 26.33 -28.42
C TYR A 141 10.15 27.70 -28.33
N SER A 142 10.55 28.24 -29.48
CA SER A 142 11.19 29.55 -29.60
C SER A 142 10.63 30.30 -30.80
N GLN A 143 10.20 31.54 -30.59
CA GLN A 143 9.76 32.48 -31.61
C GLN A 143 10.70 33.67 -31.64
N VAL A 144 11.02 34.14 -32.85
CA VAL A 144 11.84 35.33 -33.08
C VAL A 144 11.09 36.24 -34.04
N TRP A 145 10.97 37.51 -33.66
CA TRP A 145 10.46 38.60 -34.48
C TRP A 145 11.60 39.55 -34.80
N VAL A 146 11.59 40.05 -36.03
CA VAL A 146 12.56 41.03 -36.53
C VAL A 146 11.80 42.28 -36.95
N TYR A 147 12.19 43.42 -36.40
CA TYR A 147 11.68 44.72 -36.78
C TYR A 147 12.77 45.49 -37.51
N VAL A 148 12.49 45.86 -38.76
CA VAL A 148 13.45 46.56 -39.64
C VAL A 148 13.05 48.02 -39.78
N ARG A 149 13.97 48.92 -39.45
CA ARG A 149 13.90 50.36 -39.71
C ARG A 149 15.11 50.78 -40.55
N SER A 150 15.03 51.91 -41.25
CA SER A 150 16.04 52.33 -42.26
C SER A 150 17.50 52.30 -41.79
N GLU A 151 17.76 52.47 -40.48
CA GLU A 151 19.11 52.46 -39.91
C GLU A 151 19.26 51.48 -38.72
N SER A 152 18.21 50.71 -38.38
CA SER A 152 18.24 49.80 -37.22
C SER A 152 17.49 48.50 -37.46
N LEU A 153 18.06 47.40 -36.97
CA LEU A 153 17.48 46.06 -36.96
C LEU A 153 17.27 45.63 -35.52
N ASP A 154 16.02 45.56 -35.08
CA ASP A 154 15.68 45.15 -33.72
C ASP A 154 15.15 43.72 -33.72
N PHE A 155 15.64 42.90 -32.78
CA PHE A 155 15.26 41.51 -32.62
C PHE A 155 14.52 41.33 -31.29
N VAL A 156 13.36 40.68 -31.31
CA VAL A 156 12.58 40.32 -30.13
C VAL A 156 12.29 38.84 -30.18
N GLY A 157 12.32 38.14 -29.05
CA GLY A 157 12.07 36.71 -29.04
C GLY A 157 11.40 36.24 -27.76
N LEU A 158 10.71 35.11 -27.86
CA LEU A 158 10.11 34.41 -26.74
C LEU A 158 10.50 32.94 -26.82
N THR A 159 10.89 32.37 -25.69
CA THR A 159 11.19 30.94 -25.59
C THR A 159 10.58 30.37 -24.31
N ASN A 160 10.05 29.14 -24.41
CA ASN A 160 9.47 28.44 -23.26
C ASN A 160 10.54 27.73 -22.41
N ARG A 161 11.72 27.47 -22.97
CA ARG A 161 12.85 26.82 -22.26
C ARG A 161 14.19 27.42 -22.73
N SER A 162 15.26 27.09 -21.99
CA SER A 162 16.65 27.51 -22.28
C SER A 162 16.80 29.01 -22.55
N ILE A 163 16.22 29.85 -21.68
CA ILE A 163 16.19 31.31 -21.84
C ILE A 163 17.59 31.91 -22.01
N LEU A 164 18.57 31.44 -21.22
CA LEU A 164 19.94 31.96 -21.24
C LEU A 164 20.68 31.68 -22.55
N PHE A 165 20.56 30.45 -23.08
CA PHE A 165 21.19 30.11 -24.37
C PHE A 165 20.52 30.87 -25.52
N PHE A 166 19.19 30.98 -25.48
CA PHE A 166 18.45 31.76 -26.46
C PHE A 166 18.81 33.25 -26.43
N GLU A 167 18.97 33.85 -25.25
CA GLU A 167 19.44 35.24 -25.11
C GLU A 167 20.85 35.43 -25.67
N GLN A 168 21.76 34.48 -25.44
CA GLN A 168 23.11 34.50 -26.03
C GLN A 168 23.06 34.46 -27.56
N ASP A 169 22.26 33.54 -28.12
CA ASP A 169 22.08 33.41 -29.56
C ASP A 169 21.48 34.69 -30.16
N MET A 170 20.49 35.29 -29.50
CA MET A 170 19.86 36.55 -29.94
C MET A 170 20.83 37.73 -29.94
N ILE A 171 21.71 37.84 -28.94
CA ILE A 171 22.77 38.86 -28.91
C ILE A 171 23.81 38.62 -30.01
N LEU A 172 24.16 37.37 -30.29
CA LEU A 172 25.10 37.03 -31.35
C LEU A 172 24.54 37.36 -32.73
N ILE A 173 23.26 37.07 -32.96
CA ILE A 173 22.55 37.42 -34.19
C ILE A 173 22.48 38.94 -34.35
N SER A 174 22.11 39.68 -33.29
CA SER A 174 22.01 41.14 -33.38
C SER A 174 23.35 41.81 -33.70
N LYS A 175 24.44 41.38 -33.04
CA LYS A 175 25.81 41.85 -33.33
C LYS A 175 26.25 41.53 -34.76
N THR A 176 25.92 40.33 -35.24
CA THR A 176 26.27 39.91 -36.60
C THR A 176 25.53 40.78 -37.62
N CYS A 177 24.23 40.98 -37.42
CA CYS A 177 23.42 41.82 -38.30
C CYS A 177 23.82 43.30 -38.27
N SER A 178 24.15 43.86 -37.09
CA SER A 178 24.66 45.24 -37.01
C SER A 178 25.99 45.39 -37.74
N PHE A 179 26.92 44.44 -37.59
CA PHE A 179 28.18 44.44 -38.31
C PHE A 179 27.99 44.43 -39.84
N TYR A 180 27.11 43.57 -40.36
CA TYR A 180 26.81 43.54 -41.80
C TYR A 180 26.09 44.81 -42.28
N SER A 181 25.20 45.38 -41.48
CA SER A 181 24.52 46.65 -41.79
C SER A 181 25.53 47.81 -41.90
N ASP A 182 26.47 47.91 -40.96
CA ASP A 182 27.51 48.93 -40.95
C ASP A 182 28.53 48.73 -42.08
N TYR A 183 28.91 47.48 -42.38
CA TYR A 183 29.79 47.17 -43.51
C TYR A 183 29.15 47.57 -44.85
N PHE A 184 27.85 47.29 -45.01
CA PHE A 184 27.11 47.65 -46.22
C PHE A 184 26.97 49.17 -46.38
N SER A 185 26.70 49.90 -45.30
CA SER A 185 26.63 51.38 -45.34
C SER A 185 27.98 52.02 -45.67
N PHE A 186 29.08 51.49 -45.13
CA PHE A 186 30.45 51.97 -45.42
C PHE A 186 30.89 51.65 -46.87
N GLY A 187 30.50 50.49 -47.39
CA GLY A 187 30.74 50.09 -48.78
C GLY A 187 30.05 51.03 -49.78
N PHE A 188 28.80 51.42 -49.51
CA PHE A 188 28.08 52.41 -50.31
C PHE A 188 28.74 53.80 -50.29
N HIS A 189 29.21 54.24 -49.12
CA HIS A 189 29.84 55.56 -48.97
C HIS A 189 31.22 55.65 -49.65
N LYS A 190 31.93 54.52 -49.79
CA LYS A 190 33.21 54.45 -50.52
C LYS A 190 33.02 54.50 -52.04
N ILE A 191 31.95 53.90 -52.56
CA ILE A 191 31.60 53.91 -53.99
C ILE A 191 31.08 55.29 -54.41
N SER A 192 30.33 55.99 -53.56
CA SER A 192 29.87 57.36 -53.87
C SER A 192 31.01 58.38 -53.88
N ASN A 193 32.07 58.17 -53.09
CA ASN A 193 33.25 59.04 -53.07
C ASN A 193 34.26 58.74 -54.19
N THR A 194 34.25 57.56 -54.81
CA THR A 194 35.08 57.25 -56.00
C THR A 194 34.41 57.63 -57.32
N LEU A 195 33.12 57.94 -57.32
CA LEU A 195 32.35 58.41 -58.48
C LEU A 195 32.20 59.95 -58.54
N ARG A 196 32.96 60.67 -57.72
CA ARG A 196 33.02 62.15 -57.69
C ARG A 196 34.45 62.61 -57.94
#